data_AF-A0A369S0N9-F1
#
_entry.id   AF-A0A369S0N9-F1
#
_cell.length_a   1.000
_cell.length_b   1.000
_cell.length_c   1.000
_cell.angle_alpha   90.00
_cell.angle_beta   90.00
_cell.angle_gamma   90.00
#
_symmetry.space_group_name_H-M   'P 1'
#
loop_
_entity.id
_entity.type
_entity.pdbx_description
1 polymer ?
#
loop_
_entity_poly.entity_id
_entity_poly.type
_entity_poly.pdbx_seq_one_letter_code
_entity_poly.pdbx_strand_id
1 'polypeptide(L)'
;MKMRFKSTPGTSSSLATGVIEADRPNVRSTLKKEACVMMVFKLRSRKITSLPQSLPSSRIVAVGLVFLGCINRLWSRNIITMSNSTRLYTKGLILGYKRGLRNQHTNTSLIRIEGVNNKNETEFYLGKRVAYIYRAQKKTKATLRKTRNASKFRVMWGKVTRSHGNSGVVRAKFRHNLPPKSMGATVHVMLYPSRV
;
A
#
# COMPACT_ATOMS: atom_id res chain seq x y z
N MET A 1 -61.43 22.66 10.74
CA MET A 1 -60.63 22.47 11.97
C MET A 1 -61.22 21.27 12.72
N LYS A 2 -60.61 20.09 12.68
CA LYS A 2 -61.12 18.90 13.37
C LYS A 2 -59.93 18.13 13.94
N MET A 3 -59.82 18.18 15.27
CA MET A 3 -58.70 17.66 16.04
C MET A 3 -58.69 16.12 16.05
N ARG A 4 -57.48 15.56 16.02
CA ARG A 4 -57.20 14.14 16.25
C ARG A 4 -57.31 13.80 17.73
N PHE A 5 -57.86 12.64 18.04
CA PHE A 5 -57.41 11.78 19.14
C PHE A 5 -57.72 10.33 18.77
N LYS A 6 -56.71 9.46 18.73
CA LYS A 6 -56.88 8.02 18.94
C LYS A 6 -55.71 7.52 19.80
N SER A 7 -56.13 6.79 20.83
CA SER A 7 -55.44 6.29 22.00
C SER A 7 -54.47 5.13 21.72
N THR A 8 -53.48 5.01 22.60
CA THR A 8 -52.64 3.82 22.83
C THR A 8 -53.43 2.74 23.59
N PRO A 9 -52.89 1.51 23.63
CA PRO A 9 -52.85 0.77 24.88
C PRO A 9 -51.44 0.26 25.26
N GLY A 10 -51.10 0.37 26.56
CA GLY A 10 -49.99 -0.30 27.24
C GLY A 10 -50.35 -1.76 27.60
N THR A 11 -49.40 -2.70 27.67
CA THR A 11 -48.48 -3.06 28.79
C THR A 11 -48.95 -4.30 29.56
N SER A 12 -48.18 -5.38 29.51
CA SER A 12 -47.96 -6.28 30.66
C SER A 12 -46.65 -7.06 30.50
N SER A 13 -45.91 -7.08 31.60
CA SER A 13 -44.55 -7.55 31.84
C SER A 13 -44.51 -8.88 32.60
N SER A 14 -43.46 -9.69 32.40
CA SER A 14 -42.84 -10.59 33.42
C SER A 14 -41.55 -11.17 32.82
N LEU A 15 -40.35 -10.66 33.17
CA LEU A 15 -39.50 -11.11 34.29
C LEU A 15 -39.27 -12.62 34.34
N ALA A 16 -38.09 -13.05 33.88
CA ALA A 16 -37.31 -14.13 34.48
C ALA A 16 -35.82 -13.85 34.25
N THR A 17 -35.08 -13.90 35.34
CA THR A 17 -33.70 -13.47 35.54
C THR A 17 -32.82 -14.68 35.77
N GLY A 18 -31.55 -14.61 35.33
CA GLY A 18 -30.43 -15.42 35.86
C GLY A 18 -30.13 -16.68 35.06
N VAL A 19 -28.89 -17.15 34.90
CA VAL A 19 -27.60 -16.84 35.52
C VAL A 19 -26.50 -17.38 34.58
N ILE A 20 -25.48 -16.55 34.32
CA ILE A 20 -24.03 -16.83 34.29
C ILE A 20 -23.57 -18.25 33.89
N GLU A 21 -22.82 -18.36 32.79
CA GLU A 21 -21.59 -19.17 32.77
C GLU A 21 -20.55 -18.55 31.81
N ALA A 22 -19.36 -18.30 32.35
CA ALA A 22 -18.21 -17.72 31.69
C ALA A 22 -17.25 -18.82 31.18
N ASP A 23 -16.25 -18.38 30.42
CA ASP A 23 -15.00 -19.06 30.04
C ASP A 23 -15.01 -20.02 28.85
N ARG A 24 -14.48 -19.53 27.71
CA ARG A 24 -13.06 -19.76 27.30
C ARG A 24 -12.77 -19.13 25.93
N PRO A 25 -11.94 -18.07 25.82
CA PRO A 25 -11.28 -17.71 24.57
C PRO A 25 -10.00 -18.54 24.37
N ASN A 26 -9.91 -19.32 23.28
CA ASN A 26 -8.66 -20.00 22.93
C ASN A 26 -7.68 -19.02 22.27
N VAL A 27 -6.58 -18.79 22.99
CA VAL A 27 -5.49 -17.87 22.71
C VAL A 27 -4.43 -18.56 21.85
N ARG A 28 -4.19 -18.06 20.63
CA ARG A 28 -2.98 -18.24 19.78
C ARG A 28 -3.20 -17.28 18.59
N SER A 29 -2.44 -16.23 18.32
CA SER A 29 -1.03 -15.93 18.58
C SER A 29 -0.83 -14.41 18.52
N THR A 30 -0.57 -13.79 19.68
CA THR A 30 0.06 -12.47 19.77
C THR A 30 1.33 -12.63 20.59
N LEU A 31 2.43 -12.96 19.92
CA LEU A 31 3.76 -12.82 20.48
C LEU A 31 4.62 -12.08 19.49
N LYS A 32 5.08 -10.89 19.91
CA LYS A 32 6.38 -10.24 19.66
C LYS A 32 6.24 -8.72 19.53
N LYS A 33 5.96 -8.09 20.67
CA LYS A 33 6.44 -6.79 21.15
C LYS A 33 6.37 -6.93 22.68
N GLU A 34 7.47 -7.05 23.40
CA GLU A 34 8.38 -5.97 23.81
C GLU A 34 9.72 -6.58 24.28
N ALA A 35 10.83 -5.85 24.11
CA ALA A 35 11.75 -5.46 25.19
C ALA A 35 13.15 -5.11 24.66
N CYS A 36 13.61 -3.91 25.06
CA CYS A 36 14.98 -3.55 25.48
C CYS A 36 16.13 -3.81 24.48
N VAL A 37 16.94 -2.84 24.06
CA VAL A 37 17.73 -1.90 24.88
C VAL A 37 18.09 -0.70 24.01
N MET A 38 17.77 0.50 24.48
CA MET A 38 18.45 1.73 24.06
C MET A 38 19.84 1.71 24.69
N MET A 39 20.88 1.56 23.86
CA MET A 39 22.25 1.90 24.27
C MET A 39 22.68 3.16 23.52
N VAL A 40 22.68 4.25 24.28
CA VAL A 40 23.30 5.53 23.96
C VAL A 40 24.81 5.31 23.89
N PHE A 41 25.39 5.32 22.68
CA PHE A 41 26.85 5.32 22.54
C PHE A 41 27.37 6.75 22.64
N LYS A 42 27.97 7.03 23.80
CA LYS A 42 28.73 8.24 24.12
C LYS A 42 29.98 8.30 23.25
N LEU A 43 30.10 9.33 22.42
CA LEU A 43 31.37 9.73 21.80
C LEU A 43 32.38 10.10 22.89
N ARG A 44 33.55 9.44 22.90
CA ARG A 44 34.75 9.99 23.54
C ARG A 44 36.01 9.54 22.81
N SER A 45 36.69 10.53 22.23
CA SER A 45 37.98 10.48 21.54
C SER A 45 39.12 9.96 22.41
N ARG A 46 40.14 9.36 21.77
CA ARG A 46 41.59 9.68 21.85
C ARG A 46 42.36 8.62 21.03
N LYS A 47 42.95 9.04 19.91
CA LYS A 47 44.37 9.41 19.71
C LYS A 47 45.26 8.17 19.50
N ILE A 48 45.61 7.97 18.23
CA ILE A 48 46.59 7.00 17.73
C ILE A 48 47.98 7.63 17.91
N THR A 49 48.89 6.92 18.60
CA THR A 49 50.32 7.21 18.57
C THR A 49 51.13 5.90 18.52
N SER A 50 51.95 5.82 17.46
CA SER A 50 53.25 5.16 17.28
C SER A 50 53.44 3.64 17.43
N LEU A 51 53.87 3.05 16.31
CA LEU A 51 54.70 1.83 16.12
C LEU A 51 56.04 1.90 16.90
N PRO A 52 56.70 0.78 17.25
CA PRO A 52 57.75 0.16 16.38
C PRO A 52 57.86 -1.39 16.48
N GLN A 53 58.12 -2.13 15.37
CA GLN A 53 59.39 -2.68 14.81
C GLN A 53 59.83 -4.10 15.28
N SER A 54 60.01 -4.96 14.25
CA SER A 54 60.97 -6.10 14.03
C SER A 54 60.95 -7.43 14.82
N LEU A 55 60.56 -8.51 14.10
CA LEU A 55 61.15 -9.88 13.86
C LEU A 55 61.55 -10.80 15.06
N PRO A 56 61.70 -12.16 14.96
CA PRO A 56 61.92 -13.02 13.77
C PRO A 56 61.20 -14.41 13.73
N SER A 57 61.41 -15.07 12.58
CA SER A 57 61.40 -16.48 12.15
C SER A 57 61.03 -17.65 13.10
N SER A 58 60.32 -18.62 12.48
CA SER A 58 60.14 -20.05 12.78
C SER A 58 59.29 -20.49 14.00
N ARG A 59 58.02 -20.81 13.71
CA ARG A 59 57.16 -21.87 14.30
C ARG A 59 55.83 -21.86 13.53
N ILE A 60 55.74 -22.48 12.36
CA ILE A 60 55.23 -23.84 12.10
C ILE A 60 54.03 -24.23 13.00
N VAL A 61 52.97 -24.61 12.30
CA VAL A 61 51.70 -25.28 12.67
C VAL A 61 50.63 -24.52 13.46
N ALA A 62 49.42 -24.57 12.88
CA ALA A 62 48.11 -24.50 13.52
C ALA A 62 47.36 -23.16 13.57
N VAL A 63 47.22 -22.42 12.46
CA VAL A 63 45.96 -21.67 12.18
C VAL A 63 45.68 -21.57 10.68
N GLY A 64 45.85 -22.68 9.95
CA GLY A 64 45.52 -22.76 8.53
C GLY A 64 44.34 -23.69 8.31
N LEU A 65 43.11 -23.32 8.73
CA LEU A 65 41.86 -24.00 8.37
C LEU A 65 40.58 -23.29 8.88
N VAL A 66 40.54 -21.95 8.88
CA VAL A 66 39.26 -21.19 9.11
C VAL A 66 38.97 -20.18 8.01
N PHE A 67 39.90 -19.94 7.07
CA PHE A 67 39.75 -18.89 6.05
C PHE A 67 39.26 -19.35 4.66
N LEU A 68 38.87 -20.62 4.49
CA LEU A 68 38.27 -21.13 3.23
C LEU A 68 36.88 -21.76 3.43
N GLY A 69 36.23 -21.54 4.58
CA GLY A 69 34.87 -22.04 4.86
C GLY A 69 33.74 -21.02 4.66
N CYS A 70 34.06 -19.76 4.37
CA CYS A 70 33.08 -18.66 4.33
C CYS A 70 32.67 -18.17 2.93
N ILE A 71 33.14 -18.79 1.84
CA ILE A 71 32.85 -18.29 0.48
C ILE A 71 31.62 -18.95 -0.17
N ASN A 72 31.16 -20.12 0.30
CA ASN A 72 30.03 -20.85 -0.33
C ASN A 72 28.81 -21.05 0.58
N ARG A 73 28.53 -20.12 1.49
CA ARG A 73 27.28 -20.14 2.27
C ARG A 73 26.67 -18.76 2.45
N LEU A 74 26.24 -18.15 1.34
CA LEU A 74 24.89 -17.55 1.20
C LEU A 74 24.63 -17.02 -0.23
N TRP A 75 25.12 -17.71 -1.27
CA TRP A 75 24.63 -17.50 -2.64
C TRP A 75 23.40 -18.37 -2.92
N SER A 76 22.49 -18.47 -1.94
CA SER A 76 21.11 -18.89 -2.23
C SER A 76 20.35 -17.64 -2.66
N ARG A 77 20.52 -17.30 -3.93
CA ARG A 77 19.63 -16.38 -4.64
C ARG A 77 18.19 -16.80 -4.34
N ASN A 78 17.42 -15.87 -3.78
CA ASN A 78 15.98 -15.97 -3.55
C ASN A 78 15.27 -16.51 -4.80
N ILE A 79 14.99 -17.80 -4.85
CA ILE A 79 14.01 -18.37 -5.77
C ILE A 79 12.67 -18.27 -5.03
N ILE A 80 12.08 -17.08 -5.07
CA ILE A 80 10.70 -16.89 -4.63
C ILE A 80 9.84 -17.57 -5.69
N THR A 81 9.24 -18.70 -5.34
CA THR A 81 8.18 -19.32 -6.14
C THR A 81 7.01 -18.34 -6.20
N MET A 82 6.96 -17.56 -7.27
CA MET A 82 5.95 -16.55 -7.49
C MET A 82 4.62 -17.23 -7.86
N SER A 83 3.87 -17.72 -6.87
CA SER A 83 2.41 -17.86 -7.00
C SER A 83 1.79 -16.46 -7.01
N ASN A 84 2.13 -15.69 -8.05
CA ASN A 84 1.66 -14.33 -8.21
C ASN A 84 0.17 -14.37 -8.50
N SER A 85 -0.63 -13.82 -7.59
CA SER A 85 -1.96 -13.34 -7.96
C SER A 85 -1.83 -12.51 -9.23
N THR A 86 -2.47 -12.95 -10.32
CA THR A 86 -2.32 -12.33 -11.63
C THR A 86 -2.83 -10.89 -11.58
N ARG A 87 -1.98 -9.96 -12.01
CA ARG A 87 -2.26 -8.53 -11.94
C ARG A 87 -3.01 -8.08 -13.19
N LEU A 88 -4.31 -7.85 -13.07
CA LEU A 88 -5.17 -7.40 -14.19
C LEU A 88 -5.19 -5.88 -14.42
N TYR A 89 -4.12 -5.18 -14.04
CA TYR A 89 -4.02 -3.73 -14.16
C TYR A 89 -2.58 -3.28 -14.39
N THR A 90 -2.42 -2.24 -15.19
CA THR A 90 -1.15 -1.53 -15.32
C THR A 90 -1.06 -0.45 -14.25
N LYS A 91 0.16 -0.20 -13.73
CA LYS A 91 0.37 0.93 -12.82
C LYS A 91 0.56 2.19 -13.66
N GLY A 92 0.13 3.30 -13.08
CA GLY A 92 0.36 4.63 -13.62
C GLY A 92 0.54 5.63 -12.49
N LEU A 93 0.98 6.82 -12.85
CA LEU A 93 1.25 7.93 -11.95
C LEU A 93 0.31 9.09 -12.27
N ILE A 94 -0.32 9.65 -11.23
CA ILE A 94 -1.09 10.90 -11.38
C ILE A 94 -0.08 12.04 -11.44
N LEU A 95 -0.03 12.73 -12.57
CA LEU A 95 0.84 13.90 -12.72
C LEU A 95 0.19 15.13 -12.07
N GLY A 96 -1.09 15.35 -12.34
CA GLY A 96 -1.81 16.53 -11.90
C GLY A 96 -3.14 16.68 -12.61
N TYR A 97 -3.67 17.89 -12.67
CA TYR A 97 -4.83 18.18 -13.53
C TYR A 97 -4.41 18.84 -14.83
N LYS A 98 -5.32 18.83 -15.82
CA LYS A 98 -5.16 19.67 -17.00
C LYS A 98 -5.03 21.12 -16.56
N ARG A 99 -4.06 21.84 -17.12
CA ARG A 99 -3.84 23.25 -16.81
C ARG A 99 -3.39 24.04 -18.03
N GLY A 100 -3.66 25.33 -18.01
CA GLY A 100 -2.98 26.32 -18.84
C GLY A 100 -1.95 27.09 -18.00
N LEU A 101 -1.57 28.28 -18.46
CA LEU A 101 -0.63 29.14 -17.74
C LEU A 101 -1.18 29.59 -16.39
N ARG A 102 -2.42 30.10 -16.37
CA ARG A 102 -3.07 30.68 -15.18
C ARG A 102 -4.12 29.76 -14.56
N ASN A 103 -4.77 28.92 -15.37
CA ASN A 103 -5.97 28.19 -14.96
C ASN A 103 -5.72 26.68 -14.79
N GLN A 104 -6.24 26.11 -13.72
CA GLN A 104 -6.24 24.67 -13.44
C GLN A 104 -7.65 24.10 -13.62
N HIS A 105 -7.80 23.04 -14.42
CA HIS A 105 -9.07 22.35 -14.62
C HIS A 105 -9.09 21.03 -13.87
N THR A 106 -9.61 21.06 -12.64
CA THR A 106 -9.62 19.92 -11.69
C THR A 106 -10.51 18.76 -12.12
N ASN A 107 -11.43 18.98 -13.06
CA ASN A 107 -12.32 17.97 -13.61
C ASN A 107 -11.62 16.91 -14.48
N THR A 108 -10.41 17.19 -14.98
CA THR A 108 -9.64 16.24 -15.79
C THR A 108 -8.23 16.07 -15.25
N SER A 109 -7.88 14.83 -14.92
CA SER A 109 -6.58 14.46 -14.38
C SER A 109 -5.67 13.92 -15.48
N LEU A 110 -4.37 14.19 -15.37
CA LEU A 110 -3.32 13.68 -16.24
C LEU A 110 -2.67 12.47 -15.58
N ILE A 111 -2.59 11.36 -16.31
CA ILE A 111 -2.06 10.09 -15.83
C ILE A 111 -0.99 9.61 -16.81
N ARG A 112 0.20 9.33 -16.31
CA ARG A 112 1.26 8.63 -17.06
C ARG A 112 1.13 7.14 -16.80
N ILE A 113 0.95 6.34 -17.84
CA ILE A 113 0.86 4.88 -17.72
C ILE A 113 2.28 4.32 -17.83
N GLU A 114 2.63 3.33 -16.99
CA GLU A 114 3.93 2.67 -17.10
C GLU A 114 4.03 1.88 -18.41
N GLY A 115 5.18 2.02 -19.10
CA GLY A 115 5.43 1.34 -20.37
C GLY A 115 4.76 1.97 -21.59
N VAL A 116 4.13 3.14 -21.46
CA VAL A 116 3.51 3.86 -22.57
C VAL A 116 4.24 5.18 -22.81
N ASN A 117 4.92 5.29 -23.94
CA ASN A 117 5.73 6.47 -24.29
C ASN A 117 5.17 7.22 -25.49
N ASN A 118 4.50 6.51 -26.40
CA ASN A 118 3.98 7.09 -27.64
C ASN A 118 2.47 7.32 -27.57
N LYS A 119 1.96 8.25 -28.38
CA LYS A 119 0.51 8.50 -28.52
C LYS A 119 -0.23 7.27 -29.07
N ASN A 120 0.35 6.55 -30.03
CA ASN A 120 -0.30 5.41 -30.67
C ASN A 120 -0.57 4.28 -29.65
N GLU A 121 0.37 4.04 -28.74
CA GLU A 121 0.22 3.06 -27.66
C GLU A 121 -0.89 3.44 -26.66
N THR A 122 -1.20 4.73 -26.50
CA THR A 122 -2.26 5.17 -25.57
C THR A 122 -3.66 4.77 -26.03
N GLU A 123 -3.84 4.51 -27.33
CA GLU A 123 -5.15 4.19 -27.93
C GLU A 123 -5.78 2.94 -27.30
N PHE A 124 -4.95 1.94 -26.99
CA PHE A 124 -5.34 0.73 -26.29
C PHE A 124 -5.99 1.02 -24.93
N TYR A 125 -5.50 2.03 -24.21
CA TYR A 125 -5.97 2.39 -22.87
C TYR A 125 -7.17 3.34 -22.88
N LEU A 126 -7.61 3.82 -24.04
CA LEU A 126 -8.80 4.68 -24.11
C LEU A 126 -10.03 3.94 -23.64
N GLY A 127 -10.87 4.58 -22.83
CA GLY A 127 -12.10 3.99 -22.28
C GLY A 127 -11.88 3.00 -21.13
N LYS A 128 -10.63 2.61 -20.84
CA LYS A 128 -10.31 1.73 -19.71
C LYS A 128 -10.66 2.37 -18.37
N ARG A 129 -10.97 1.54 -17.39
CA ARG A 129 -11.32 2.01 -16.04
C ARG A 129 -10.06 2.30 -15.23
N VAL A 130 -10.16 3.29 -14.36
CA VAL A 130 -9.05 3.80 -13.56
C VAL A 130 -9.46 3.83 -12.10
N ALA A 131 -8.60 3.33 -11.22
CA ALA A 131 -8.81 3.31 -9.79
C ALA A 131 -7.67 4.02 -9.07
N TYR A 132 -8.01 5.08 -8.33
CA TYR A 132 -7.13 5.64 -7.33
C TYR A 132 -7.48 5.04 -5.97
N ILE A 133 -6.55 4.28 -5.40
CA ILE A 133 -6.72 3.63 -4.10
C ILE A 133 -5.97 4.45 -3.06
N TYR A 134 -6.66 4.82 -1.98
CA TYR A 134 -6.06 5.56 -0.89
C TYR A 134 -6.48 5.00 0.46
N ARG A 135 -5.68 5.31 1.49
CA ARG A 135 -5.92 4.88 2.87
C ARG A 135 -6.51 6.03 3.67
N ALA A 136 -7.67 5.79 4.28
CA ALA A 136 -8.31 6.68 5.23
C ALA A 136 -8.02 6.25 6.67
N GLN A 137 -8.22 7.14 7.64
CA GLN A 137 -8.03 6.83 9.06
C GLN A 137 -9.16 5.94 9.61
N LYS A 138 -10.42 6.31 9.32
CA LYS A 138 -11.62 5.59 9.78
C LYS A 138 -11.93 4.40 8.88
N LYS A 139 -12.28 3.26 9.49
CA LYS A 139 -12.77 2.10 8.76
C LYS A 139 -14.17 2.40 8.22
N THR A 140 -14.44 2.01 6.98
CA THR A 140 -15.75 2.14 6.35
C THR A 140 -16.25 0.76 5.96
N LYS A 141 -17.57 0.56 5.93
CA LYS A 141 -18.19 -0.69 5.49
C LYS A 141 -17.67 -1.01 4.08
N ALA A 142 -17.27 -2.27 3.85
CA ALA A 142 -16.80 -2.68 2.53
C ALA A 142 -17.95 -2.60 1.53
N THR A 143 -17.65 -2.08 0.33
CA THR A 143 -18.64 -1.97 -0.76
C THR A 143 -19.01 -3.34 -1.34
N LEU A 144 -18.12 -4.33 -1.22
CA LEU A 144 -18.27 -5.64 -1.84
C LEU A 144 -18.85 -6.63 -0.83
N ARG A 145 -19.98 -7.28 -1.17
CA ARG A 145 -20.72 -8.23 -0.29
C ARG A 145 -19.85 -9.36 0.27
N LYS A 146 -18.81 -9.77 -0.48
CA LYS A 146 -17.91 -10.88 -0.13
C LYS A 146 -16.96 -10.54 1.01
N THR A 147 -16.59 -9.27 1.17
CA THR A 147 -15.66 -8.84 2.24
C THR A 147 -16.49 -8.28 3.38
N ARG A 148 -16.87 -9.11 4.36
CA ARG A 148 -17.68 -8.67 5.51
C ARG A 148 -16.95 -7.68 6.45
N ASN A 149 -15.64 -7.53 6.30
CA ASN A 149 -14.80 -6.73 7.19
C ASN A 149 -14.71 -5.26 6.75
N ALA A 150 -14.91 -4.33 7.69
CA ALA A 150 -14.72 -2.91 7.45
C ALA A 150 -13.24 -2.58 7.19
N SER A 151 -12.94 -1.92 6.06
CA SER A 151 -11.58 -1.63 5.62
C SER A 151 -11.29 -0.12 5.66
N LYS A 152 -9.98 0.21 5.73
CA LYS A 152 -9.49 1.60 5.67
C LYS A 152 -9.24 2.08 4.24
N PHE A 153 -9.31 1.19 3.26
CA PHE A 153 -9.03 1.50 1.87
C PHE A 153 -10.29 2.00 1.18
N ARG A 154 -10.13 3.06 0.41
CA ARG A 154 -11.19 3.66 -0.38
C ARG A 154 -10.70 3.83 -1.80
N VAL A 155 -11.64 3.78 -2.74
CA VAL A 155 -11.32 3.82 -4.16
C VAL A 155 -12.11 4.93 -4.82
N MET A 156 -11.40 5.78 -5.58
CA MET A 156 -12.02 6.72 -6.50
C MET A 156 -11.94 6.12 -7.91
N TRP A 157 -13.11 5.88 -8.50
CA TRP A 157 -13.21 5.32 -9.84
C TRP A 157 -13.28 6.41 -10.90
N GLY A 158 -12.64 6.16 -12.03
CA GLY A 158 -12.67 6.98 -13.22
C GLY A 158 -12.54 6.16 -14.49
N LYS A 159 -12.50 6.88 -15.60
CA LYS A 159 -12.25 6.34 -16.93
C LYS A 159 -11.20 7.16 -17.67
N VAL A 160 -10.39 6.46 -18.45
CA VAL A 160 -9.51 7.09 -19.42
C VAL A 160 -10.34 7.63 -20.57
N THR A 161 -10.11 8.87 -20.98
CA THR A 161 -10.94 9.57 -21.98
C THR A 161 -10.23 9.77 -23.32
N ARG A 162 -9.05 10.41 -23.32
CA ARG A 162 -8.31 10.76 -24.53
C ARG A 162 -6.83 10.90 -24.22
N SER A 163 -5.96 10.74 -25.22
CA SER A 163 -4.53 10.99 -25.09
C SER A 163 -4.21 12.45 -24.78
N HIS A 164 -3.06 12.68 -24.18
CA HIS A 164 -2.53 13.97 -23.79
C HIS A 164 -1.10 14.13 -24.29
N GLY A 165 -0.90 15.03 -25.25
CA GLY A 165 0.40 15.23 -25.89
C GLY A 165 0.90 13.98 -26.60
N ASN A 166 2.20 13.92 -26.84
CA ASN A 166 2.84 12.82 -27.57
C ASN A 166 3.55 11.81 -26.65
N SER A 167 3.76 12.15 -25.37
CA SER A 167 4.60 11.39 -24.42
C SER A 167 3.88 10.25 -23.68
N GLY A 168 2.83 9.67 -24.26
CA GLY A 168 2.10 8.54 -23.66
C GLY A 168 1.23 8.89 -22.43
N VAL A 169 1.01 10.18 -22.16
CA VAL A 169 0.16 10.64 -21.05
C VAL A 169 -1.31 10.60 -21.50
N VAL A 170 -2.20 10.31 -20.55
CA VAL A 170 -3.64 10.19 -20.85
C VAL A 170 -4.47 11.05 -19.91
N ARG A 171 -5.58 11.58 -20.42
CA ARG A 171 -6.58 12.32 -19.64
C ARG A 171 -7.58 11.35 -19.05
N ALA A 172 -7.78 11.41 -17.75
CA ALA A 172 -8.80 10.65 -17.05
C ALA A 172 -9.86 11.57 -16.43
N LYS A 173 -11.11 11.11 -16.45
CA LYS A 173 -12.22 11.71 -15.71
C LYS A 173 -12.66 10.75 -14.63
N PHE A 174 -12.58 11.19 -13.38
CA PHE A 174 -13.08 10.45 -12.23
C PHE A 174 -14.54 10.83 -11.93
N ARG A 175 -15.29 9.96 -11.24
CA ARG A 175 -16.67 10.27 -10.80
C ARG A 175 -16.70 11.49 -9.89
N HIS A 176 -15.74 11.53 -8.96
CA HIS A 176 -15.45 12.69 -8.14
C HIS A 176 -14.05 13.17 -8.49
N ASN A 177 -13.87 14.49 -8.53
CA ASN A 177 -12.57 15.08 -8.83
C ASN A 177 -11.53 14.57 -7.83
N LEU A 178 -10.33 14.24 -8.34
CA LEU A 178 -9.25 13.80 -7.47
C LEU A 178 -8.85 14.92 -6.50
N PRO A 179 -8.44 14.60 -5.27
CA PRO A 179 -7.85 15.57 -4.35
C PRO A 179 -6.41 15.93 -4.76
N PRO A 180 -5.89 17.13 -4.44
CA PRO A 180 -4.54 17.54 -4.83
C PRO A 180 -3.45 16.67 -4.19
N LYS A 181 -3.73 16.07 -3.02
CA LYS A 181 -2.86 15.07 -2.36
C LYS A 181 -2.57 13.84 -3.21
N SER A 182 -3.38 13.58 -4.24
CA SER A 182 -3.19 12.43 -5.13
C SER A 182 -2.10 12.63 -6.18
N MET A 183 -1.57 13.85 -6.37
CA MET A 183 -0.46 14.08 -7.30
C MET A 183 0.80 13.31 -6.87
N GLY A 184 1.46 12.67 -7.83
CA GLY A 184 2.59 11.76 -7.60
C GLY A 184 2.19 10.39 -7.04
N ALA A 185 0.92 10.19 -6.68
CA ALA A 185 0.45 8.89 -6.21
C ALA A 185 0.23 7.92 -7.37
N THR A 186 0.32 6.64 -7.05
CA THR A 186 0.08 5.56 -8.00
C THR A 186 -1.41 5.34 -8.21
N VAL A 187 -1.73 4.93 -9.44
CA VAL A 187 -3.06 4.62 -9.91
C VAL A 187 -3.05 3.29 -10.62
N HIS A 188 -4.15 2.57 -10.50
CA HIS A 188 -4.36 1.30 -11.17
C HIS A 188 -5.23 1.53 -12.40
N VAL A 189 -4.64 1.38 -13.58
CA VAL A 189 -5.36 1.41 -14.86
C VAL A 189 -5.75 -0.03 -15.19
N MET A 190 -7.04 -0.29 -15.18
CA MET A 190 -7.60 -1.62 -15.41
C MET A 190 -7.54 -1.97 -16.89
N LEU A 191 -7.44 -3.26 -17.22
CA LEU A 191 -7.47 -3.71 -18.62
C LEU A 191 -8.88 -3.81 -19.21
N TYR A 192 -9.91 -3.63 -18.39
CA TYR A 192 -11.32 -3.65 -18.79
C TYR A 192 -11.92 -2.24 -18.88
N PRO A 193 -12.97 -2.01 -19.70
CA PRO A 193 -13.60 -2.95 -20.65
C PRO A 193 -12.66 -3.36 -21.79
N SER A 194 -12.68 -4.63 -22.22
CA SER A 194 -11.85 -5.08 -23.35
C SER A 194 -12.38 -4.49 -24.66
N ARG A 195 -11.47 -4.23 -25.61
CA ARG A 195 -11.76 -3.80 -26.99
C ARG A 195 -11.00 -4.67 -28.00
N VAL A 196 -10.08 -5.49 -27.50
CA VAL A 196 -9.35 -6.49 -28.27
C VAL A 196 -10.09 -7.80 -28.09
#